data_AF-A0A0V0Y6A7-F1
#
_entry.id   AF-A0A0V0Y6A7-F1
#
_cell.length_a   1.000
_cell.length_b   1.000
_cell.length_c   1.000
_cell.angle_alpha   90.00
_cell.angle_beta   90.00
_cell.angle_gamma   90.00
#
_symmetry.space_group_name_H-M   'P 1'
#
loop_
_entity.id
_entity.type
_entity.pdbx_description
1 polymer ?
#
loop_
_entity_poly.entity_id
_entity_poly.type
_entity_poly.pdbx_seq_one_letter_code
_entity_poly.pdbx_strand_id
1 'polypeptide(L)'
;MLNNIESEEEQRIRFQVELEFVQCLANPNYLNYLAQRDFFKNPAFINYLKYLLYWKRQEYAKYLKFPQCLYILELLQTEEFRTAMMRVPNSKFLEDQMLLQWQFYIRKRRTMHFFHTVLFCLLIYCLISAHDEDGVRLPSRCETCKYLALELEARFSETGQSPENTFNGRGGTKKYRDSELRFIETMENLCDRLLEYNLHKEHKNSLRFARGQSETMKTLHGLVNRGVQVELGLPYELWDSPSVEVTRMKQDCETMLENNEEAIERWYYAKQKEPLRHYLCENRVLNTDERQCLYESQADSTPHTDL
;
A
#
# COMPACT_ATOMS: atom_id res chain seq x y z
N MET A 1 31.58 -5.29 -58.00
CA MET A 1 30.26 -5.27 -57.35
C MET A 1 30.40 -4.38 -56.13
N LEU A 2 29.73 -3.22 -56.16
CA LEU A 2 29.82 -2.24 -55.08
C LEU A 2 29.21 -2.87 -53.82
N ASN A 3 30.04 -3.12 -52.81
CA ASN A 3 29.56 -3.36 -51.46
C ASN A 3 28.86 -2.07 -51.02
N ASN A 4 27.52 -2.06 -51.05
CA ASN A 4 26.73 -1.06 -50.34
C ASN A 4 27.07 -1.24 -48.86
N ILE A 5 28.01 -0.44 -48.37
CA ILE A 5 28.27 -0.31 -46.93
C ILE A 5 27.06 0.41 -46.38
N GLU A 6 26.14 -0.37 -45.81
CA GLU A 6 24.95 0.10 -45.11
C GLU A 6 25.37 1.13 -44.05
N SER A 7 24.71 2.29 -44.04
CA SER A 7 25.02 3.37 -43.10
C SER A 7 24.80 2.93 -41.65
N GLU A 8 25.49 3.57 -40.70
CA GLU A 8 25.32 3.24 -39.27
C GLU A 8 23.87 3.41 -38.79
N GLU A 9 23.15 4.35 -39.39
CA GLU A 9 21.74 4.61 -39.08
C GLU A 9 20.85 3.46 -39.58
N GLU A 10 21.04 3.01 -40.81
CA GLU A 10 20.33 1.85 -41.38
C GLU A 10 20.58 0.58 -40.58
N GLN A 11 21.82 0.36 -40.12
CA GLN A 11 22.15 -0.78 -39.27
C GLN A 11 21.44 -0.74 -37.92
N ARG A 12 21.33 0.44 -37.29
CA ARG A 12 20.58 0.64 -36.03
C ARG A 12 19.09 0.40 -36.22
N ILE A 13 18.52 0.94 -37.30
CA ILE A 13 17.10 0.76 -37.62
C ILE A 13 16.81 -0.71 -37.88
N ARG A 14 17.62 -1.40 -38.68
CA ARG A 14 17.47 -2.84 -38.92
C ARG A 14 17.50 -3.62 -37.61
N PHE A 15 18.48 -3.34 -36.75
CA PHE A 15 18.59 -4.01 -35.45
C PHE A 15 17.33 -3.81 -34.59
N GLN A 16 16.80 -2.58 -34.53
CA GLN A 16 15.59 -2.29 -33.77
C GLN A 16 14.35 -3.00 -34.36
N VAL A 17 14.19 -2.96 -35.69
CA VAL A 17 13.07 -3.61 -36.38
C VAL A 17 13.13 -5.12 -36.18
N GLU A 18 14.31 -5.73 -36.27
CA GLU A 18 14.50 -7.16 -36.00
C GLU A 18 14.20 -7.51 -34.54
N LEU A 19 14.63 -6.67 -33.59
CA LEU A 19 14.37 -6.85 -32.17
C LEU A 19 12.86 -6.80 -31.86
N GLU A 20 12.15 -5.83 -32.43
CA GLU A 20 10.70 -5.70 -32.28
C GLU A 20 9.97 -6.88 -32.93
N PHE A 21 10.37 -7.24 -34.16
CA PHE A 21 9.78 -8.36 -34.89
C PHE A 21 9.92 -9.69 -34.13
N VAL A 22 11.12 -10.00 -33.64
CA VAL A 22 11.35 -11.24 -32.86
C VAL A 22 10.47 -11.25 -31.62
N GLN A 23 10.34 -10.13 -30.91
CA GLN A 23 9.47 -10.05 -29.75
C GLN A 23 7.99 -10.22 -30.09
N CYS A 24 7.53 -9.77 -31.27
CA CYS A 24 6.17 -10.02 -31.74
C CYS A 24 5.85 -11.51 -31.93
N LEU A 25 6.87 -12.36 -32.19
CA LEU A 25 6.66 -13.81 -32.27
C LEU A 25 6.23 -14.43 -30.93
N ALA A 26 6.40 -13.74 -29.80
CA ALA A 26 5.86 -14.19 -28.53
C ALA A 26 4.32 -14.10 -28.45
N ASN A 27 3.64 -13.45 -29.40
CA ASN A 27 2.18 -13.34 -29.43
C ASN A 27 1.55 -14.47 -30.28
N PRO A 28 0.83 -15.44 -29.68
CA PRO A 28 0.22 -16.56 -30.42
C PRO A 28 -0.78 -16.12 -31.50
N ASN A 29 -1.49 -15.02 -31.28
CA ASN A 29 -2.46 -14.51 -32.25
C ASN A 29 -1.77 -13.90 -33.47
N TYR A 30 -0.59 -13.28 -33.28
CA TYR A 30 0.23 -12.80 -34.39
C TYR A 30 0.78 -13.96 -35.23
N LEU A 31 1.22 -15.04 -34.58
CA LEU A 31 1.66 -16.25 -35.29
C LEU A 31 0.52 -16.88 -36.09
N ASN A 32 -0.69 -16.95 -35.54
CA ASN A 32 -1.85 -17.46 -36.25
C ASN A 32 -2.17 -16.61 -37.48
N TYR A 33 -2.10 -15.28 -37.36
CA TYR A 33 -2.26 -14.35 -38.46
C TYR A 33 -1.22 -14.56 -39.57
N LEU A 34 0.06 -14.74 -39.21
CA LEU A 34 1.12 -15.04 -40.19
C LEU A 34 0.89 -16.38 -40.88
N ALA A 35 0.41 -17.39 -40.15
CA ALA A 35 0.11 -18.71 -40.68
C ALA A 35 -1.07 -18.68 -41.66
N GLN A 36 -2.15 -17.96 -41.33
CA GLN A 36 -3.33 -17.82 -42.19
C GLN A 36 -3.03 -17.09 -43.50
N ARG A 37 -2.05 -16.20 -43.51
CA ARG A 37 -1.59 -15.47 -44.71
C ARG A 37 -0.49 -16.18 -45.48
N ASP A 38 -0.22 -17.44 -45.15
CA ASP A 38 0.75 -18.29 -45.86
C ASP A 38 2.20 -17.78 -45.85
N PHE A 39 2.56 -16.88 -44.93
CA PHE A 39 3.95 -16.42 -44.79
C PHE A 39 4.90 -17.59 -44.47
N PHE A 40 4.43 -18.56 -43.68
CA PHE A 40 5.18 -19.77 -43.33
C PHE A 40 5.33 -20.81 -44.45
N LYS A 41 4.69 -20.60 -45.61
CA LYS A 41 4.92 -21.42 -46.82
C LYS A 41 6.06 -20.87 -47.69
N ASN A 42 6.40 -19.58 -47.53
CA ASN A 42 7.45 -18.95 -48.32
C ASN A 42 8.85 -19.36 -47.82
N PRO A 43 9.67 -20.04 -48.62
CA PRO A 43 11.02 -20.46 -48.21
C PRO A 43 11.95 -19.29 -47.86
N ALA A 44 11.76 -18.11 -48.48
CA ALA A 44 12.53 -16.92 -48.15
C ALA A 44 12.26 -16.45 -46.70
N PHE A 45 11.00 -16.54 -46.26
CA PHE A 45 10.61 -16.16 -44.90
C PHE A 45 11.13 -17.17 -43.87
N ILE A 46 11.13 -18.46 -44.18
CA ILE A 46 11.72 -19.50 -43.32
C ILE A 46 13.24 -19.26 -43.16
N ASN A 47 13.93 -18.91 -44.25
CA ASN A 47 15.34 -18.55 -44.19
C ASN A 47 15.59 -17.30 -43.32
N TYR A 48 14.69 -16.33 -43.35
CA TYR A 48 14.74 -15.16 -42.48
C TYR A 48 14.54 -15.51 -41.00
N LEU A 49 13.59 -16.39 -40.67
CA LEU A 49 13.44 -16.90 -39.30
C LEU A 49 14.68 -17.65 -38.82
N LYS A 50 15.33 -18.41 -39.71
CA LYS A 50 16.60 -19.08 -39.40
C LYS A 50 17.73 -18.07 -39.16
N TYR A 51 17.77 -16.97 -39.92
CA TYR A 51 18.70 -15.87 -39.69
C TYR A 51 18.52 -15.29 -38.28
N LEU A 52 17.28 -15.02 -37.85
CA LEU A 52 16.97 -14.46 -36.53
C LEU A 52 17.36 -15.35 -35.34
N LEU A 53 17.78 -16.60 -35.54
CA LEU A 53 18.30 -17.42 -34.44
C LEU A 53 19.58 -16.86 -33.80
N TYR A 54 20.23 -15.86 -34.41
CA TYR A 54 21.37 -15.16 -33.80
C TYR A 54 20.99 -14.48 -32.46
N TRP A 55 19.71 -14.11 -32.27
CA TRP A 55 19.19 -13.53 -31.01
C TRP A 55 19.33 -14.45 -29.80
N LYS A 56 19.57 -15.76 -30.01
CA LYS A 56 19.85 -16.73 -28.93
C LYS A 56 21.23 -16.54 -28.30
N ARG A 57 22.18 -15.88 -28.97
CA ARG A 57 23.51 -15.62 -28.41
C ARG A 57 23.39 -14.63 -27.26
N GLN A 58 24.16 -14.86 -26.19
CA GLN A 58 24.11 -14.07 -24.95
C GLN A 58 24.29 -12.55 -25.18
N GLU A 59 25.12 -12.17 -26.16
CA GLU A 59 25.40 -10.78 -26.53
C GLU A 59 24.14 -10.01 -26.97
N TYR A 60 23.20 -10.68 -27.63
CA TYR A 60 21.97 -10.10 -28.17
C TYR A 60 20.75 -10.38 -27.28
N ALA A 61 20.70 -11.56 -26.66
CA ALA A 61 19.58 -11.99 -25.82
C ALA A 61 19.29 -11.02 -24.67
N LYS A 62 20.29 -10.28 -24.19
CA LYS A 62 20.16 -9.27 -23.13
C LYS A 62 19.18 -8.12 -23.47
N TYR A 63 18.91 -7.87 -24.75
CA TYR A 63 18.00 -6.81 -25.18
C TYR A 63 16.54 -7.26 -25.28
N LEU A 64 16.25 -8.56 -25.16
CA LEU A 64 14.90 -9.10 -25.28
C LEU A 64 14.11 -8.91 -23.98
N LYS A 65 12.93 -8.30 -24.07
CA LYS A 65 12.00 -8.16 -22.92
C LYS A 65 11.15 -9.42 -22.73
N PHE A 66 10.81 -10.11 -23.82
CA PHE A 66 9.94 -11.28 -23.81
C PHE A 66 10.72 -12.56 -24.16
N PRO A 67 11.31 -13.29 -23.19
CA PRO A 67 12.19 -14.42 -23.47
C PRO A 67 11.52 -15.57 -24.22
N GLN A 68 10.18 -15.66 -24.14
CA GLN A 68 9.38 -16.69 -24.82
C GLN A 68 9.51 -16.63 -26.35
N CYS A 69 9.84 -15.47 -26.93
CA CYS A 69 10.01 -15.35 -28.37
C CYS A 69 11.09 -16.29 -28.93
N LEU A 70 12.17 -16.56 -28.17
CA LEU A 70 13.24 -17.45 -28.60
C LEU A 70 12.77 -18.90 -28.68
N TYR A 71 11.98 -19.33 -27.70
CA TYR A 71 11.40 -20.67 -27.68
C TYR A 71 10.44 -20.87 -28.86
N ILE A 72 9.58 -19.89 -29.12
CA ILE A 72 8.69 -19.92 -30.29
C ILE A 72 9.49 -19.90 -31.60
N LEU A 73 10.55 -19.11 -31.70
CA LEU A 73 11.38 -19.02 -32.89
C LEU A 73 12.05 -20.36 -33.23
N GLU A 74 12.40 -21.15 -32.22
CA GLU A 74 12.87 -22.53 -32.39
C GLU A 74 11.76 -23.46 -32.87
N LEU A 75 10.57 -23.37 -32.27
CA LEU A 75 9.41 -24.16 -32.70
C LEU A 75 9.03 -23.84 -34.15
N LEU A 76 9.11 -22.58 -34.58
CA LEU A 76 8.84 -22.18 -35.96
C LEU A 76 9.82 -22.79 -36.99
N GLN A 77 10.95 -23.36 -36.56
CA GLN A 77 11.83 -24.10 -37.46
C GLN A 77 11.23 -25.43 -37.89
N THR A 78 10.35 -26.03 -37.08
CA THR A 78 9.65 -27.28 -37.42
C THR A 78 8.42 -27.01 -38.28
N GLU A 79 8.21 -27.84 -39.30
CA GLU A 79 7.10 -27.67 -40.23
C GLU A 79 5.75 -28.02 -39.58
N GLU A 80 5.76 -28.99 -38.67
CA GLU A 80 4.61 -29.44 -37.91
C GLU A 80 4.04 -28.29 -37.06
N PHE A 81 4.91 -27.48 -36.43
CA PHE A 81 4.45 -26.33 -35.67
C PHE A 81 3.90 -25.23 -36.57
N ARG A 82 4.57 -24.93 -37.69
CA ARG A 82 4.09 -23.92 -38.66
C ARG A 82 2.69 -24.26 -39.19
N THR A 83 2.46 -25.53 -39.52
CA THR A 83 1.15 -26.01 -40.00
C THR A 83 0.11 -26.04 -38.90
N ALA A 84 0.49 -26.45 -37.67
CA ALA A 84 -0.40 -26.44 -36.51
C ALA A 84 -0.91 -25.02 -36.20
N MET A 85 -0.06 -23.99 -36.33
CA MET A 85 -0.43 -22.61 -36.00
C MET A 85 -1.47 -21.98 -36.94
N MET A 86 -1.82 -22.61 -38.07
CA MET A 86 -2.94 -22.15 -38.91
C MET A 86 -4.29 -22.25 -38.19
N ARG A 87 -4.46 -23.21 -37.28
CA ARG A 87 -5.72 -23.47 -36.57
C ARG A 87 -5.86 -22.55 -35.36
N VAL A 88 -6.96 -21.81 -35.28
CA VAL A 88 -7.27 -20.90 -34.15
C VAL A 88 -7.24 -21.59 -32.77
N PRO A 89 -7.77 -22.82 -32.59
CA PRO A 89 -7.66 -23.51 -31.29
C PRO A 89 -6.23 -23.71 -30.81
N ASN A 90 -5.27 -23.87 -31.72
CA ASN A 90 -3.87 -24.09 -31.38
C ASN A 90 -3.20 -22.79 -30.90
N SER A 91 -3.60 -21.62 -31.42
CA SER A 91 -3.11 -20.33 -30.89
C SER A 91 -3.62 -20.09 -29.48
N LYS A 92 -4.90 -20.38 -29.23
CA LYS A 92 -5.49 -20.30 -27.89
C LYS A 92 -4.83 -21.26 -26.91
N PHE A 93 -4.59 -22.50 -27.33
CA PHE A 93 -3.86 -23.46 -26.50
C PHE A 93 -2.45 -22.96 -26.15
N LEU A 94 -1.72 -22.41 -27.13
CA LEU A 94 -0.38 -21.85 -26.90
C LEU A 94 -0.44 -20.66 -25.92
N GLU A 95 -1.42 -19.78 -26.07
CA GLU A 95 -1.66 -18.65 -25.15
C GLU A 95 -1.95 -19.13 -23.72
N ASP A 96 -2.84 -20.12 -23.57
CA ASP A 96 -3.16 -20.72 -22.27
C ASP A 96 -1.93 -21.37 -21.62
N GLN A 97 -1.10 -22.08 -22.40
CA GLN A 97 0.15 -22.67 -21.88
C GLN A 97 1.16 -21.60 -21.46
N MET A 98 1.31 -20.53 -22.24
CA MET A 98 2.18 -19.41 -21.89
C MET A 98 1.71 -18.72 -20.61
N LEU A 99 0.39 -18.54 -20.46
CA LEU A 99 -0.22 -17.98 -19.25
C LEU A 99 0.01 -18.89 -18.03
N LEU A 100 -0.23 -20.20 -18.16
CA LEU A 100 0.00 -21.17 -17.09
C LEU A 100 1.47 -21.20 -16.66
N GLN A 101 2.40 -21.18 -17.63
CA GLN A 101 3.84 -21.10 -17.35
C GLN A 101 4.17 -19.81 -16.58
N TRP A 102 3.60 -18.67 -16.98
CA TRP A 102 3.75 -17.40 -16.26
C TRP A 102 3.21 -17.48 -14.84
N GLN A 103 2.02 -18.03 -14.64
CA GLN A 103 1.42 -18.20 -13.32
C GLN A 103 2.25 -19.13 -12.43
N PHE A 104 2.75 -20.24 -12.96
CA PHE A 104 3.61 -21.18 -12.22
C PHE A 104 4.99 -20.57 -11.92
N TYR A 105 5.60 -19.88 -12.89
CA TYR A 105 6.86 -19.18 -12.70
C TYR A 105 6.74 -18.08 -11.65
N ILE A 106 5.69 -17.25 -11.69
CA ILE A 106 5.42 -16.24 -10.66
C ILE A 106 5.19 -16.90 -9.30
N ARG A 107 4.43 -18.00 -9.23
CA ARG A 107 4.20 -18.74 -7.97
C ARG A 107 5.48 -19.33 -7.39
N LYS A 108 6.29 -20.03 -8.19
CA LYS A 108 7.58 -20.61 -7.77
C LYS A 108 8.59 -19.53 -7.42
N ARG A 109 8.62 -18.41 -8.15
CA ARG A 109 9.44 -17.23 -7.84
C ARG A 109 8.96 -16.55 -6.55
N ARG A 110 7.65 -16.51 -6.27
CA ARG A 110 7.10 -16.06 -4.98
C ARG A 110 7.46 -16.99 -3.84
N THR A 111 7.44 -18.31 -4.01
CA THR A 111 7.88 -19.26 -2.98
C THR A 111 9.39 -19.20 -2.74
N MET A 112 10.20 -19.10 -3.81
CA MET A 112 11.66 -18.99 -3.69
C MET A 112 12.10 -17.63 -3.14
N HIS A 113 11.41 -16.55 -3.54
CA HIS A 113 11.55 -15.24 -2.89
C HIS A 113 11.05 -15.30 -1.47
N PHE A 114 9.96 -15.97 -1.12
CA PHE A 114 9.50 -16.07 0.28
C PHE A 114 10.57 -16.67 1.19
N PHE A 115 11.23 -17.77 0.79
CA PHE A 115 12.34 -18.33 1.57
C PHE A 115 13.55 -17.40 1.65
N HIS A 116 13.92 -16.74 0.54
CA HIS A 116 15.08 -15.85 0.51
C HIS A 116 14.80 -14.51 1.20
N THR A 117 13.58 -13.97 1.10
CA THR A 117 13.10 -12.79 1.80
C THR A 117 12.89 -13.07 3.27
N VAL A 118 12.43 -14.25 3.70
CA VAL A 118 12.35 -14.58 5.13
C VAL A 118 13.75 -14.67 5.74
N LEU A 119 14.69 -15.33 5.06
CA LEU A 119 16.08 -15.42 5.53
C LEU A 119 16.78 -14.05 5.51
N PHE A 120 16.56 -13.26 4.47
CA PHE A 120 17.07 -11.89 4.34
C PHE A 120 16.38 -10.93 5.31
N CYS A 121 15.08 -11.07 5.58
CA CYS A 121 14.37 -10.32 6.62
C CYS A 121 14.79 -10.71 8.03
N LEU A 122 15.19 -11.97 8.29
CA LEU A 122 15.77 -12.38 9.58
C LEU A 122 17.19 -11.83 9.76
N LEU A 123 17.99 -11.82 8.69
CA LEU A 123 19.32 -11.18 8.70
C LEU A 123 19.22 -9.66 8.78
N ILE A 124 18.27 -9.05 8.07
CA ILE A 124 17.92 -7.63 8.18
C ILE A 124 17.35 -7.33 9.56
N TYR A 125 16.51 -8.18 10.16
CA TYR A 125 16.02 -7.98 11.53
C TYR A 125 17.16 -8.02 12.55
N CYS A 126 18.15 -8.91 12.37
CA CYS A 126 19.39 -8.90 13.15
C CYS A 126 20.25 -7.66 12.90
N LEU A 127 20.25 -7.09 11.68
CA LEU A 127 20.97 -5.86 11.35
C LEU A 127 20.23 -4.59 11.81
N ILE A 128 18.90 -4.57 11.74
CA ILE A 128 18.00 -3.48 12.16
C ILE A 128 17.96 -3.39 13.69
N SER A 129 18.11 -4.51 14.40
CA SER A 129 18.35 -4.51 15.85
C SER A 129 19.58 -3.66 16.26
N ALA A 130 20.41 -3.21 15.32
CA ALA A 130 21.56 -2.35 15.53
C ALA A 130 21.49 -0.97 14.82
N HIS A 131 20.37 -0.59 14.23
CA HIS A 131 20.19 0.75 13.65
C HIS A 131 18.72 1.18 13.69
N ASP A 132 18.30 1.73 14.83
CA ASP A 132 17.14 2.62 14.86
C ASP A 132 17.63 4.00 14.43
N GLU A 133 16.91 4.66 13.52
CA GLU A 133 16.61 6.11 13.48
C GLU A 133 15.96 6.45 12.11
N ASP A 134 14.79 7.10 12.17
CA ASP A 134 14.06 7.78 11.09
C ASP A 134 13.16 6.98 10.11
N GLY A 135 12.50 5.91 10.59
CA GLY A 135 11.33 5.35 9.91
C GLY A 135 10.01 5.99 10.35
N VAL A 136 9.04 6.13 9.43
CA VAL A 136 7.64 6.51 9.75
C VAL A 136 7.01 5.42 10.62
N ARG A 137 6.72 5.72 11.90
CA ARG A 137 6.13 4.76 12.85
C ARG A 137 4.62 4.92 12.92
N LEU A 138 3.89 4.05 12.22
CA LEU A 138 2.42 4.02 12.24
C LEU A 138 1.85 3.81 13.66
N PRO A 139 0.60 4.27 13.91
CA PRO A 139 -0.05 4.07 15.20
C PRO A 139 -0.31 2.59 15.47
N SER A 140 -0.14 2.18 16.73
CA SER A 140 -0.52 0.83 17.15
C SER A 140 -2.02 0.73 17.42
N ARG A 141 -2.57 -0.50 17.43
CA ARG A 141 -3.97 -0.74 17.81
C ARG A 141 -4.28 -0.19 19.21
N CYS A 142 -3.32 -0.28 20.13
CA CYS A 142 -3.45 0.29 21.47
C CYS A 142 -3.53 1.80 21.43
N GLU A 143 -2.61 2.47 20.72
CA GLU A 143 -2.59 3.93 20.58
C GLU A 143 -3.91 4.44 20.00
N THR A 144 -4.39 3.84 18.90
CA THR A 144 -5.67 4.20 18.29
C THR A 144 -6.84 4.00 19.25
N CYS A 145 -6.90 2.85 19.95
CA CYS A 145 -8.00 2.59 20.89
C CYS A 145 -7.99 3.57 22.07
N LYS A 146 -6.80 3.93 22.58
CA LYS A 146 -6.64 4.92 23.65
C LYS A 146 -7.25 6.26 23.26
N TYR A 147 -6.88 6.81 22.09
CA TYR A 147 -7.38 8.12 21.66
C TYR A 147 -8.85 8.07 21.23
N LEU A 148 -9.31 6.98 20.62
CA LEU A 148 -10.73 6.77 20.35
C LEU A 148 -11.55 6.80 21.64
N ALA A 149 -11.13 6.06 22.67
CA ALA A 149 -11.85 6.02 23.94
C ALA A 149 -11.86 7.39 24.64
N LEU A 150 -10.72 8.09 24.64
CA LEU A 150 -10.60 9.43 25.20
C LEU A 150 -11.52 10.45 24.50
N GLU A 151 -11.49 10.49 23.17
CA GLU A 151 -12.30 11.44 22.39
C GLU A 151 -13.79 11.14 22.52
N LEU A 152 -14.18 9.86 22.54
CA LEU A 152 -15.57 9.46 22.66
C LEU A 152 -16.15 9.83 24.03
N GLU A 153 -15.41 9.57 25.11
CA GLU A 153 -15.79 10.00 26.46
C GLU A 153 -15.87 11.51 26.60
N ALA A 154 -14.91 12.25 26.01
CA ALA A 154 -14.93 13.71 26.01
C ALA A 154 -16.17 14.23 25.27
N ARG A 155 -16.49 13.68 24.09
CA ARG A 155 -17.65 14.08 23.30
C ARG A 155 -18.97 13.79 24.03
N PHE A 156 -19.07 12.65 24.72
CA PHE A 156 -20.23 12.37 25.56
C PHE A 156 -20.30 13.32 26.76
N SER A 157 -19.17 13.68 27.38
CA SER A 157 -19.16 14.62 28.51
C SER A 157 -19.59 16.03 28.10
N GLU A 158 -19.22 16.48 26.90
CA GLU A 158 -19.64 17.75 26.29
C GLU A 158 -21.16 17.75 26.01
N THR A 159 -21.65 16.74 25.29
CA THR A 159 -23.08 16.65 24.89
C THR A 159 -24.02 16.33 26.05
N GLY A 160 -23.51 15.70 27.12
CA GLY A 160 -24.29 15.30 28.28
C GLY A 160 -24.73 16.46 29.19
N GLN A 161 -24.16 17.65 28.99
CA GLN A 161 -24.50 18.87 29.73
C GLN A 161 -25.71 19.60 29.14
N SER A 162 -26.15 19.24 27.93
CA SER A 162 -27.32 19.87 27.31
C SER A 162 -28.59 19.61 28.14
N PRO A 163 -29.34 20.66 28.54
CA PRO A 163 -30.60 20.51 29.28
C PRO A 163 -31.77 20.09 28.38
N GLU A 164 -31.52 19.84 27.10
CA GLU A 164 -32.56 19.59 26.10
C GLU A 164 -33.27 18.25 26.30
N ASN A 165 -34.55 18.24 25.94
CA ASN A 165 -35.37 17.04 25.86
C ASN A 165 -35.63 16.73 24.40
N THR A 166 -35.51 15.46 24.03
CA THR A 166 -35.89 14.96 22.71
C THR A 166 -37.29 14.34 22.75
N PHE A 167 -37.92 14.26 21.57
CA PHE A 167 -39.24 13.67 21.42
C PHE A 167 -39.15 12.14 21.40
N ASN A 168 -39.88 11.46 22.29
CA ASN A 168 -40.08 10.03 22.19
C ASN A 168 -41.34 9.82 21.34
N GLY A 169 -41.24 9.05 20.26
CA GLY A 169 -42.28 8.87 19.21
C GLY A 169 -43.68 8.42 19.66
N ARG A 170 -43.95 8.33 20.98
CA ARG A 170 -45.24 8.08 21.63
C ARG A 170 -45.76 9.26 22.47
N GLY A 171 -45.36 10.50 22.16
CA GLY A 171 -45.86 11.70 22.84
C GLY A 171 -45.26 11.97 24.23
N GLY A 172 -44.18 11.27 24.59
CA GLY A 172 -43.42 11.51 25.82
C GLY A 172 -42.13 12.28 25.54
N THR A 173 -41.64 13.05 26.51
CA THR A 173 -40.33 13.68 26.43
C THR A 173 -39.27 12.75 27.05
N LYS A 174 -38.16 12.54 26.34
CA LYS A 174 -36.98 11.81 26.84
C LYS A 174 -35.84 12.81 26.97
N LYS A 175 -35.00 12.71 28.00
CA LYS A 175 -33.80 13.56 28.11
C LYS A 175 -32.88 13.28 26.92
N TYR A 176 -32.35 14.33 26.29
CA TYR A 176 -31.41 14.21 25.18
C TYR A 176 -30.20 13.35 25.57
N ARG A 177 -29.72 13.52 26.81
CA ARG A 177 -28.65 12.70 27.40
C ARG A 177 -28.88 11.19 27.27
N ASP A 178 -30.10 10.71 27.35
CA ASP A 178 -30.38 9.27 27.34
C ASP A 178 -30.96 8.83 25.97
N SER A 179 -30.96 9.71 24.96
CA SER A 179 -31.55 9.48 23.65
C SER A 179 -30.61 8.74 22.69
N GLU A 180 -31.21 8.00 21.74
CA GLU A 180 -30.51 7.33 20.63
C GLU A 180 -29.98 8.36 19.62
N LEU A 181 -30.70 9.46 19.42
CA LEU A 181 -30.26 10.56 18.56
C LEU A 181 -28.88 11.10 18.98
N ARG A 182 -28.70 11.38 20.28
CA ARG A 182 -27.40 11.82 20.83
C ARG A 182 -26.31 10.79 20.54
N PHE A 183 -26.62 9.50 20.62
CA PHE A 183 -25.64 8.45 20.36
C PHE A 183 -25.14 8.51 18.92
N ILE A 184 -26.05 8.55 17.95
CA ILE A 184 -25.72 8.63 16.52
C ILE A 184 -24.93 9.91 16.22
N GLU A 185 -25.45 11.07 16.65
CA GLU A 185 -24.80 12.38 16.44
C GLU A 185 -23.39 12.48 17.06
N THR A 186 -23.15 11.74 18.16
CA THR A 186 -21.85 11.75 18.84
C THR A 186 -20.85 10.81 18.17
N MET A 187 -21.33 9.70 17.61
CA MET A 187 -20.51 8.71 16.91
C MET A 187 -20.11 9.21 15.51
N GLU A 188 -21.00 9.94 14.83
CA GLU A 188 -20.71 10.57 13.55
C GLU A 188 -19.58 11.59 13.65
N ASN A 189 -18.61 11.50 12.74
CA ASN A 189 -17.45 12.40 12.64
C ASN A 189 -16.58 12.48 13.91
N LEU A 190 -16.71 11.53 14.84
CA LEU A 190 -15.87 11.47 16.05
C LEU A 190 -14.38 11.42 15.67
N CYS A 191 -14.03 10.54 14.74
CA CYS A 191 -12.65 10.30 14.33
C CYS A 191 -12.02 11.50 13.58
N ASP A 192 -12.81 12.46 13.09
CA ASP A 192 -12.27 13.69 12.51
C ASP A 192 -11.56 14.54 13.57
N ARG A 193 -11.95 14.45 14.85
CA ARG A 193 -11.24 15.13 15.96
C ARG A 193 -9.79 14.64 16.11
N LEU A 194 -9.47 13.44 15.63
CA LEU A 194 -8.11 12.93 15.66
C LEU A 194 -7.17 13.71 14.73
N LEU A 195 -7.70 14.41 13.72
CA LEU A 195 -6.90 15.28 12.85
C LEU A 195 -6.38 16.54 13.56
N GLU A 196 -6.94 16.90 14.73
CA GLU A 196 -6.44 18.00 15.57
C GLU A 196 -5.16 17.63 16.34
N TYR A 197 -4.77 16.35 16.33
CA TYR A 197 -3.56 15.87 16.98
C TYR A 197 -2.37 15.99 16.05
N ASN A 198 -1.23 16.38 16.61
CA ASN A 198 0.05 16.44 15.94
C ASN A 198 1.03 15.45 16.56
N LEU A 199 2.06 15.12 15.78
CA LEU A 199 3.18 14.31 16.26
C LEU A 199 4.21 15.19 16.99
N HIS A 200 4.51 14.79 18.21
CA HIS A 200 5.56 15.33 19.05
C HIS A 200 6.69 14.30 19.12
N LYS A 201 7.78 14.57 18.39
CA LYS A 201 8.97 13.69 18.37
C LYS A 201 9.67 13.66 19.73
N GLU A 202 9.50 14.72 20.51
CA GLU A 202 10.00 14.89 21.87
C GLU A 202 9.33 13.93 22.88
N HIS A 203 8.11 13.48 22.61
CA HIS A 203 7.37 12.59 23.50
C HIS A 203 7.56 11.13 23.11
N LYS A 204 7.68 10.27 24.12
CA LYS A 204 7.81 8.81 23.93
C LYS A 204 6.44 8.12 23.95
N ASN A 205 6.40 6.94 23.33
CA ASN A 205 5.26 6.03 23.32
C ASN A 205 3.96 6.67 22.80
N SER A 206 2.81 6.34 23.39
CA SER A 206 1.51 6.82 22.91
C SER A 206 1.29 8.32 23.11
N LEU A 207 2.08 8.95 23.99
CA LEU A 207 2.03 10.39 24.30
C LEU A 207 2.60 11.27 23.19
N ARG A 208 3.14 10.66 22.13
CA ARG A 208 3.58 11.35 20.91
C ARG A 208 2.46 12.05 20.14
N PHE A 209 1.21 11.69 20.37
CA PHE A 209 0.07 12.40 19.80
C PHE A 209 -0.45 13.41 20.81
N ALA A 210 -0.29 14.70 20.52
CA ALA A 210 -0.84 15.75 21.36
C ALA A 210 -1.40 16.89 20.51
N ARG A 211 -2.35 17.65 21.08
CA ARG A 211 -2.96 18.79 20.42
C ARG A 211 -2.00 19.99 20.45
N GLY A 212 -2.00 20.78 19.37
CA GLY A 212 -1.14 21.96 19.22
C GLY A 212 0.17 21.67 18.48
N GLN A 213 0.97 22.70 18.24
CA GLN A 213 2.21 22.56 17.45
C GLN A 213 3.34 21.91 18.26
N SER A 214 4.10 21.02 17.63
CA SER A 214 5.31 20.41 18.19
C SER A 214 6.43 21.44 18.40
N GLU A 215 7.38 21.14 19.28
CA GLU A 215 8.52 22.04 19.53
C GLU A 215 9.34 22.30 18.26
N THR A 216 9.52 21.26 17.46
CA THR A 216 10.22 21.33 16.16
C THR A 216 9.47 22.24 15.18
N MET A 217 8.16 22.07 15.02
CA MET A 217 7.37 22.90 14.11
C MET A 217 7.28 24.36 14.57
N LYS A 218 7.11 24.61 15.88
CA LYS A 218 7.17 25.96 16.47
C LYS A 218 8.50 26.65 16.16
N THR A 219 9.60 25.92 16.27
CA THR A 219 10.94 26.44 15.97
C THR A 219 11.07 26.77 14.49
N LEU A 220 10.58 25.91 13.59
CA LEU A 220 10.61 26.16 12.15
C LEU A 220 9.81 27.40 11.74
N HIS A 221 8.57 27.57 12.24
CA HIS A 221 7.83 28.81 12.03
C HIS A 221 8.56 30.03 12.60
N GLY A 222 9.20 29.89 13.76
CA GLY A 222 10.02 30.95 14.35
C GLY A 222 11.19 31.40 13.48
N LEU A 223 11.86 30.47 12.79
CA LEU A 223 12.95 30.75 11.85
C LEU A 223 12.45 31.43 10.58
N VAL A 224 11.35 30.94 10.00
CA VAL A 224 10.71 31.54 8.83
C VAL A 224 10.22 32.96 9.13
N ASN A 225 9.61 33.18 10.30
CA ASN A 225 9.16 34.51 10.76
C ASN A 225 10.32 35.50 10.96
N ARG A 226 11.56 35.00 11.16
CA ARG A 226 12.79 35.81 11.24
C ARG A 226 13.44 36.03 9.87
N GLY A 227 12.84 35.54 8.78
CA GLY A 227 13.33 35.71 7.41
C GLY A 227 14.34 34.65 6.96
N VAL A 228 14.50 33.55 7.71
CA VAL A 228 15.36 32.42 7.29
C VAL A 228 14.61 31.58 6.26
N GLN A 229 15.25 31.30 5.12
CA GLN A 229 14.69 30.38 4.11
C GLN A 229 14.89 28.94 4.58
N VAL A 230 13.77 28.25 4.87
CA VAL A 230 13.74 26.84 5.24
C VAL A 230 13.12 26.06 4.08
N GLU A 231 13.90 25.23 3.42
CA GLU A 231 13.44 24.37 2.32
C GLU A 231 13.07 22.98 2.84
N LEU A 232 11.79 22.77 3.20
CA LEU A 232 11.28 21.45 3.60
C LEU A 232 10.82 20.58 2.42
N GLY A 233 10.99 21.07 1.18
CA GLY A 233 10.46 20.38 -0.02
C GLY A 233 8.93 20.36 -0.12
N LEU A 234 8.23 21.12 0.73
CA LEU A 234 6.77 21.21 0.83
C LEU A 234 6.33 22.69 0.85
N PRO A 235 5.26 23.07 0.12
CA PRO A 235 4.67 24.41 0.20
C PRO A 235 4.27 24.80 1.63
N TYR A 236 4.45 26.08 1.99
CA TYR A 236 4.15 26.60 3.34
C TYR A 236 2.71 26.34 3.79
N GLU A 237 1.76 26.36 2.85
CA GLU A 237 0.33 26.09 3.10
C GLU A 237 0.07 24.67 3.64
N LEU A 238 1.00 23.73 3.41
CA LEU A 238 0.87 22.33 3.80
C LEU A 238 1.63 21.98 5.08
N TRP A 239 2.26 22.95 5.76
CA TRP A 239 3.06 22.68 6.96
C TRP A 239 2.22 22.24 8.17
N ASP A 240 0.99 22.75 8.28
CA ASP A 240 0.04 22.37 9.33
C ASP A 240 -0.86 21.18 8.93
N SER A 241 -0.57 20.52 7.79
CA SER A 241 -1.34 19.34 7.38
C SER A 241 -1.04 18.14 8.29
N PRO A 242 -2.04 17.29 8.57
CA PRO A 242 -1.85 16.13 9.43
C PRO A 242 -0.84 15.15 8.84
N SER A 243 0.01 14.60 9.71
CA SER A 243 0.99 13.59 9.33
C SER A 243 0.34 12.29 8.84
N VAL A 244 1.14 11.43 8.19
CA VAL A 244 0.68 10.10 7.74
C VAL A 244 0.22 9.26 8.92
N GLU A 245 0.90 9.34 10.06
CA GLU A 245 0.58 8.63 11.29
C GLU A 245 -0.76 9.08 11.86
N VAL A 246 -1.04 10.39 11.87
CA VAL A 246 -2.32 10.95 12.36
C VAL A 246 -3.45 10.58 11.40
N THR A 247 -3.21 10.71 10.09
CA THR A 247 -4.18 10.33 9.06
C THR A 247 -4.50 8.83 9.14
N ARG A 248 -3.49 8.01 9.42
CA ARG A 248 -3.66 6.58 9.65
C ARG A 248 -4.44 6.29 10.93
N MET A 249 -4.16 7.02 12.01
CA MET A 249 -4.88 6.90 13.28
C MET A 249 -6.37 7.21 13.10
N LYS A 250 -6.70 8.19 12.24
CA LYS A 250 -8.09 8.51 11.85
C LYS A 250 -8.78 7.34 11.12
N GLN A 251 -8.14 6.75 10.11
CA GLN A 251 -8.67 5.59 9.37
C GLN A 251 -8.87 4.36 10.28
N ASP A 252 -7.88 4.10 11.15
CA ASP A 252 -7.94 2.99 12.08
C ASP A 252 -9.02 3.23 13.17
N CYS A 253 -9.26 4.49 13.55
CA CYS A 253 -10.37 4.88 14.44
C CYS A 253 -11.72 4.59 13.80
N GLU A 254 -11.95 5.00 12.54
CA GLU A 254 -13.21 4.76 11.82
C GLU A 254 -13.49 3.25 11.76
N THR A 255 -12.49 2.48 11.35
CA THR A 255 -12.58 1.01 11.29
C THR A 255 -12.87 0.41 12.67
N MET A 256 -12.24 0.91 13.73
CA MET A 256 -12.44 0.40 15.09
C MET A 256 -13.82 0.77 15.64
N LEU A 257 -14.31 1.97 15.33
CA LEU A 257 -15.61 2.46 15.73
C LEU A 257 -16.72 1.61 15.10
N GLU A 258 -16.65 1.40 13.78
CA GLU A 258 -17.59 0.57 13.02
C GLU A 258 -17.64 -0.88 13.56
N ASN A 259 -16.49 -1.51 13.75
CA ASN A 259 -16.42 -2.90 14.20
C ASN A 259 -16.93 -3.11 15.65
N ASN A 260 -17.03 -2.04 16.45
CA ASN A 260 -17.40 -2.13 17.86
C ASN A 260 -18.66 -1.34 18.21
N GLU A 261 -19.43 -0.88 17.23
CA GLU A 261 -20.63 -0.06 17.42
C GLU A 261 -21.61 -0.69 18.42
N GLU A 262 -21.95 -1.98 18.25
CA GLU A 262 -22.87 -2.71 19.15
C GLU A 262 -22.35 -2.79 20.60
N ALA A 263 -21.03 -2.80 20.81
CA ALA A 263 -20.45 -2.82 22.13
C ALA A 263 -20.55 -1.43 22.79
N ILE A 264 -20.26 -0.38 22.02
CA ILE A 264 -20.32 1.01 22.47
C ILE A 264 -21.76 1.42 22.78
N GLU A 265 -22.72 0.97 21.96
CA GLU A 265 -24.15 1.18 22.18
C GLU A 265 -24.60 0.57 23.52
N ARG A 266 -24.22 -0.68 23.79
CA ARG A 266 -24.53 -1.35 25.06
C ARG A 266 -23.90 -0.63 26.25
N TRP A 267 -22.67 -0.15 26.11
CA TRP A 267 -22.00 0.64 27.15
C TRP A 267 -22.71 1.97 27.43
N TYR A 268 -23.14 2.66 26.37
CA TYR A 268 -23.89 3.91 26.45
C TYR A 268 -25.20 3.73 27.23
N TYR A 269 -26.00 2.72 26.87
CA TYR A 269 -27.27 2.45 27.56
C TYR A 269 -27.10 1.86 28.97
N ALA A 270 -25.94 1.28 29.29
CA ALA A 270 -25.61 0.84 30.65
C ALA A 270 -25.27 2.00 31.62
N LYS A 271 -25.43 3.26 31.19
CA LYS A 271 -25.15 4.49 31.94
C LYS A 271 -23.66 4.74 32.23
N GLN A 272 -22.75 4.25 31.38
CA GLN A 272 -21.34 4.68 31.39
C GLN A 272 -20.66 4.50 32.77
N LYS A 273 -21.01 3.43 33.49
CA LYS A 273 -20.54 3.20 34.88
C LYS A 273 -19.04 2.92 34.98
N GLU A 274 -18.43 2.52 33.88
CA GLU A 274 -17.05 2.10 33.75
C GLU A 274 -16.41 2.91 32.61
N PRO A 275 -15.13 3.32 32.73
CA PRO A 275 -14.44 3.99 31.63
C PRO A 275 -14.42 3.10 30.39
N LEU A 276 -14.75 3.70 29.25
CA LEU A 276 -14.74 3.10 27.94
C LEU A 276 -13.37 2.52 27.59
N ARG A 277 -12.28 3.14 28.08
CA ARG A 277 -10.92 2.59 27.94
C ARG A 277 -10.83 1.15 28.46
N HIS A 278 -11.41 0.85 29.62
CA HIS A 278 -11.41 -0.51 30.16
C HIS A 278 -12.45 -1.39 29.46
N TYR A 279 -13.69 -0.89 29.30
CA TYR A 279 -14.79 -1.66 28.71
C TYR A 279 -14.53 -2.09 27.25
N LEU A 280 -13.96 -1.19 26.44
CA LEU A 280 -13.72 -1.39 25.01
C LEU A 280 -12.29 -1.87 24.76
N CYS A 281 -11.27 -1.10 25.18
CA CYS A 281 -9.90 -1.39 24.80
C CYS A 281 -9.33 -2.61 25.51
N GLU A 282 -9.44 -2.70 26.84
CA GLU A 282 -8.88 -3.85 27.57
C GLU A 282 -9.64 -5.14 27.35
N ASN A 283 -10.98 -5.07 27.35
CA ASN A 283 -11.82 -6.28 27.37
C ASN A 283 -12.19 -6.82 25.99
N ARG A 284 -12.12 -6.01 24.92
CA ARG A 284 -12.63 -6.40 23.60
C ARG A 284 -11.62 -6.20 22.47
N VAL A 285 -10.94 -5.07 22.43
CA VAL A 285 -10.10 -4.71 21.27
C VAL A 285 -8.67 -5.25 21.40
N LEU A 286 -8.05 -5.15 22.57
CA LEU A 286 -6.62 -5.41 22.78
C LEU A 286 -6.35 -6.73 23.50
N ASN A 287 -5.30 -7.41 23.04
CA ASN A 287 -4.74 -8.56 23.75
C ASN A 287 -3.97 -8.13 25.00
N THR A 288 -3.68 -9.05 25.92
CA THR A 288 -3.01 -8.76 27.21
C THR A 288 -1.63 -8.12 27.06
N ASP A 289 -0.91 -8.48 26.00
CA ASP A 289 0.43 -8.03 25.61
C ASP A 289 0.45 -6.64 24.97
N GLU A 290 -0.69 -6.14 24.48
CA GLU A 290 -0.77 -4.86 23.76
C GLU A 290 -1.20 -3.69 24.65
N ARG A 291 -1.56 -3.92 25.93
CA ARG A 291 -2.24 -2.93 26.79
C ARG A 291 -1.35 -1.86 27.39
N GLN A 292 -0.03 -1.94 27.19
CA GLN A 292 0.94 -1.06 27.85
C GLN A 292 0.62 0.43 27.64
N CYS A 293 0.14 0.81 26.46
CA CYS A 293 -0.12 2.21 26.14
C CYS A 293 -1.26 2.84 26.98
N LEU A 294 -2.18 2.04 27.52
CA LEU A 294 -3.37 2.53 28.22
C LEU A 294 -3.04 3.13 29.58
N TYR A 295 -1.95 2.70 30.19
CA TYR A 295 -1.56 3.07 31.56
C TYR A 295 -0.48 4.16 31.61
N GLU A 296 0.00 4.63 30.45
CA GLU A 296 0.97 5.71 30.36
C GLU A 296 0.41 7.03 30.88
N SER A 297 1.16 7.69 31.76
CA SER A 297 0.78 8.96 32.38
C SER A 297 1.71 10.10 31.93
N GLN A 298 1.24 11.35 31.96
CA GLN A 298 2.08 12.53 31.62
C GLN A 298 3.32 12.68 32.51
N ALA A 299 3.41 11.98 33.65
CA ALA A 299 4.63 11.97 34.47
C ALA A 299 5.80 11.24 33.77
N ASP A 300 5.49 10.31 32.86
CA ASP A 300 6.47 9.49 32.13
C ASP A 300 7.09 10.22 30.91
N SER A 301 6.68 11.46 30.63
CA SER A 301 7.19 12.26 29.52
C SER A 301 8.33 13.21 29.89
N THR A 302 8.78 13.22 31.15
CA THR A 302 9.92 14.05 31.55
C THR A 302 11.24 13.33 31.21
N PRO A 303 12.22 14.01 30.57
CA PRO A 303 13.54 13.45 30.44
C PRO A 303 14.15 13.37 31.85
N HIS A 304 14.50 12.17 32.30
CA HIS A 304 15.56 12.04 33.30
C HIS A 304 16.81 12.71 32.70
N THR A 305 17.11 13.94 33.13
CA THR A 305 18.45 14.50 33.01
C THR A 305 19.34 13.67 33.91
N ASP A 306 19.96 12.64 33.34
CA ASP A 306 21.10 11.99 33.94
C ASP A 306 22.24 13.02 33.99
N LEU A 307 22.60 13.39 35.22
CA LEU A 307 23.65 14.33 35.61
C LEU A 307 24.97 13.59 35.79
#